data_AF-A0A495SUE5-F1
#
_entry.id   AF-A0A495SUE5-F1
#
_cell.length_a   1.000
_cell.length_b   1.000
_cell.length_c   1.000
_cell.angle_alpha   90.00
_cell.angle_beta   90.00
_cell.angle_gamma   90.00
#
_symmetry.space_group_name_H-M   'P 1'
#
loop_
_entity.id
_entity.type
_entity.pdbx_description
1 polymer ?
#
loop_
_entity_poly.entity_id
_entity_poly.type
_entity_poly.pdbx_seq_one_letter_code
_entity_poly.pdbx_strand_id
1 'polypeptide(L)'
;MARPERHVFARTENRSPPHPRGACAGGKGSTALLKAFWAEQQKRQAPDTVPIPYSGCLGPCDQGANVLVFPDAVLLSCYQPG
;
A
#
# COMPACT_ATOMS: atom_id res chain seq x y z
N MET A 1 -11.37 10.18 18.01
CA MET A 1 -11.44 10.09 16.54
C MET A 1 -12.55 9.12 16.17
N ALA A 2 -13.37 9.44 15.18
CA ALA A 2 -14.36 8.50 14.65
C ALA A 2 -13.64 7.29 14.03
N ARG A 3 -14.26 6.11 14.08
CA ARG A 3 -13.70 4.92 13.41
C ARG A 3 -13.73 5.15 11.90
N PRO A 4 -12.58 5.06 11.20
CA PRO A 4 -12.57 5.22 9.75
C PRO A 4 -13.40 4.13 9.06
N GLU A 5 -14.00 4.47 7.91
CA GLU A 5 -14.79 3.51 7.12
C GLU A 5 -13.91 2.41 6.55
N ARG A 6 -12.72 2.79 6.06
CA ARG A 6 -11.71 1.85 5.56
C ARG A 6 -10.30 2.28 5.97
N HIS A 7 -9.42 1.31 6.17
CA HIS A 7 -7.98 1.53 6.24
C HIS A 7 -7.33 0.91 5.01
N VAL A 8 -6.42 1.64 4.38
CA VAL A 8 -5.68 1.17 3.21
C VAL A 8 -4.20 1.12 3.57
N PHE A 9 -3.66 -0.07 3.78
CA PHE A 9 -2.25 -0.28 4.10
C PHE A 9 -1.47 -0.57 2.83
N ALA A 10 -0.67 0.39 2.38
CA ALA A 10 0.21 0.19 1.22
C ALA A 10 1.59 -0.32 1.69
N ARG A 11 2.08 -1.42 1.10
CA ARG A 11 3.40 -1.97 1.44
C ARG A 11 4.50 -1.07 0.90
N THR A 12 5.32 -0.48 1.76
CA THR A 12 6.50 0.34 1.37
C THR A 12 7.83 -0.23 1.83
N GLU A 13 7.83 -1.49 2.29
CA GLU A 13 9.04 -2.16 2.77
C GLU A 13 10.16 -2.14 1.71
N ASN A 14 11.26 -1.49 2.07
CA ASN A 14 12.51 -1.52 1.33
C ASN A 14 13.47 -2.52 1.98
N ARG A 15 14.21 -3.28 1.18
CA ARG A 15 15.22 -4.23 1.68
C ARG A 15 16.51 -4.08 0.89
N SER A 16 17.64 -4.22 1.55
CA SER A 16 18.95 -4.19 0.89
C SER A 16 19.08 -5.35 -0.11
N PRO A 17 19.48 -5.11 -1.37
CA PRO A 17 19.91 -6.19 -2.26
C PRO A 17 21.13 -6.94 -1.66
N PRO A 18 21.28 -8.28 -1.80
CA PRO A 18 20.47 -9.25 -2.54
C PRO A 18 19.49 -10.03 -1.63
N HIS A 19 18.60 -9.35 -0.89
CA HIS A 19 17.66 -10.03 0.00
C HIS A 19 16.75 -11.03 -0.77
N PRO A 20 16.63 -12.30 -0.33
CA PRO A 20 16.00 -13.38 -1.11
C PRO A 20 14.51 -13.17 -1.41
N ARG A 21 13.82 -12.37 -0.59
CA ARG A 21 12.40 -11.99 -0.80
C ARG A 21 12.19 -10.68 -1.59
N GLY A 22 13.26 -10.05 -2.07
CA GLY A 22 13.23 -8.77 -2.77
C GLY A 22 12.73 -7.57 -1.93
N ALA A 23 12.68 -6.39 -2.56
CA ALA A 23 12.18 -5.14 -2.00
C ALA A 23 11.02 -4.59 -2.85
N CYS A 24 9.93 -4.15 -2.20
CA CYS A 24 8.79 -3.55 -2.93
C CYS A 24 9.09 -2.12 -3.37
N ALA A 25 9.66 -1.32 -2.47
CA ALA A 25 9.98 0.08 -2.72
C ALA A 25 11.09 0.26 -3.77
N GLY A 26 12.07 -0.65 -3.80
CA GLY A 26 13.22 -0.59 -4.71
C GLY A 26 13.04 -1.29 -6.06
N GLY A 27 11.92 -1.97 -6.33
CA GLY A 27 11.78 -2.75 -7.57
C GLY A 27 10.37 -3.03 -8.11
N LYS A 28 9.30 -2.71 -7.36
CA LYS A 28 7.92 -3.09 -7.76
C LYS A 28 6.92 -1.93 -7.75
N GLY A 29 7.40 -0.69 -7.80
CA GLY A 29 6.55 0.51 -7.95
C GLY A 29 5.70 0.87 -6.74
N SER A 30 5.96 0.32 -5.55
CA SER A 30 5.10 0.53 -4.38
C SER A 30 5.02 1.99 -3.91
N THR A 31 6.09 2.76 -4.10
CA THR A 31 6.11 4.20 -3.79
C THR A 31 5.18 4.98 -4.72
N ALA A 32 5.13 4.64 -6.01
CA ALA A 32 4.22 5.28 -6.97
C ALA A 32 2.77 4.94 -6.63
N LEU A 33 2.51 3.68 -6.26
CA LEU A 33 1.19 3.23 -5.82
C LEU A 33 0.70 4.02 -4.59
N LEU A 34 1.54 4.15 -3.55
CA LEU A 34 1.18 4.92 -2.35
C LEU A 34 0.87 6.39 -2.69
N LYS A 35 1.68 7.03 -3.53
CA LYS A 35 1.43 8.40 -3.99
C LYS A 35 0.09 8.53 -4.73
N ALA A 36 -0.26 7.56 -5.57
CA ALA A 36 -1.53 7.54 -6.27
C ALA A 36 -2.72 7.45 -5.29
N PHE A 37 -2.63 6.58 -4.28
CA PHE A 37 -3.68 6.49 -3.25
C PHE A 37 -3.85 7.79 -2.46
N TRP A 38 -2.76 8.44 -2.04
CA TRP A 38 -2.86 9.73 -1.36
C TRP A 38 -3.41 10.84 -2.25
N ALA A 39 -3.05 10.86 -3.53
CA ALA A 39 -3.61 11.83 -4.48
C ALA A 39 -5.13 11.68 -4.58
N GLU A 40 -5.64 10.46 -4.70
CA GLU A 40 -7.08 10.19 -4.74
C GLU A 40 -7.79 10.47 -3.40
N GLN A 41 -7.16 10.13 -2.27
CA GLN A 41 -7.68 10.44 -0.93
C GLN A 41 -7.83 11.95 -0.71
N GLN A 42 -6.83 12.73 -1.12
CA GLN A 42 -6.84 14.19 -1.03
C GLN A 42 -7.88 14.81 -1.95
N LYS A 43 -7.99 14.36 -3.21
CA LYS A 43 -9.04 14.81 -4.15
C LYS A 43 -10.45 14.59 -3.59
N ARG A 44 -10.64 13.52 -2.81
CA ARG A 44 -11.92 13.17 -2.17
C ARG A 44 -12.10 13.80 -0.78
N GLN A 45 -11.12 14.56 -0.30
CA GLN A 45 -11.12 15.18 1.04
C GLN A 45 -11.44 14.16 2.16
N ALA A 46 -10.91 12.94 2.03
CA ALA A 46 -11.24 11.80 2.89
C ALA A 46 -10.09 11.26 3.77
N PRO A 47 -9.19 12.09 4.33
CA PRO A 47 -8.08 11.58 5.15
C PRO A 47 -8.53 10.92 6.45
N ASP A 48 -9.60 11.44 7.08
CA ASP A 48 -10.14 10.91 8.33
C ASP A 48 -11.02 9.67 8.13
N THR A 49 -11.61 9.54 6.94
CA THR A 49 -12.51 8.43 6.58
C THR A 49 -11.76 7.24 6.00
N VAL A 50 -10.69 7.49 5.23
CA VAL A 50 -9.89 6.48 4.56
C VAL A 50 -8.40 6.73 4.80
N PRO A 51 -7.87 6.57 6.02
CA PRO A 51 -6.45 6.69 6.30
C PRO A 51 -5.62 5.67 5.51
N ILE A 52 -4.50 6.16 4.97
CA ILE A 52 -3.53 5.38 4.20
C ILE A 52 -2.16 5.43 4.90
N PRO A 53 -1.96 4.65 5.98
CA PRO A 53 -0.66 4.56 6.63
C PRO A 53 0.32 3.73 5.80
N TYR A 54 1.61 4.01 6.01
CA TYR A 54 2.67 3.11 5.55
C TYR A 54 2.51 1.74 6.22
N SER A 55 2.88 0.68 5.49
CA SER A 55 2.98 -0.66 6.07
C SER A 55 4.28 -1.34 5.68
N GLY A 56 4.75 -2.20 6.58
CA GLY A 56 5.86 -3.11 6.33
C GLY A 56 5.46 -4.26 5.41
N CYS A 57 6.13 -5.39 5.55
CA CYS A 57 5.85 -6.56 4.72
C CYS A 57 4.48 -7.19 5.02
N LEU A 58 3.61 -7.29 4.00
CA LEU A 58 2.27 -7.91 4.07
C LEU A 58 2.26 -9.43 3.74
N GLY A 59 3.43 -10.04 3.49
CA GLY A 59 3.56 -11.48 3.25
C GLY A 59 3.96 -11.81 1.80
N PRO A 60 3.04 -11.81 0.81
CA PRO A 60 3.29 -12.23 -0.58
C PRO A 60 4.28 -11.32 -1.30
N CYS A 61 5.58 -11.53 -1.09
CA CYS A 61 6.61 -10.60 -1.57
C CYS A 61 6.84 -10.67 -3.07
N ASP A 62 6.68 -11.85 -3.63
CA ASP A 62 6.72 -12.23 -5.04
C ASP A 62 5.60 -11.54 -5.85
N GLN A 63 4.42 -11.32 -5.27
CA GLN A 63 3.26 -10.70 -5.92
C GLN A 63 3.15 -9.18 -5.73
N GLY A 64 4.17 -8.55 -5.13
CA GLY A 64 4.16 -7.11 -4.85
C GLY A 64 4.12 -6.20 -6.10
N ALA A 65 3.76 -4.92 -5.98
CA ALA A 65 3.37 -4.21 -4.76
C ALA A 65 1.98 -4.63 -4.22
N ASN A 66 1.84 -4.68 -2.90
CA ASN A 66 0.60 -5.13 -2.24
C ASN A 66 -0.06 -4.00 -1.45
N VAL A 67 -1.39 -4.00 -1.42
CA VAL A 67 -2.23 -3.10 -0.63
C VAL A 67 -3.28 -3.93 0.10
N LEU A 68 -3.39 -3.76 1.41
CA LEU A 68 -4.41 -4.40 2.23
C LEU A 68 -5.51 -3.39 2.55
N VAL A 69 -6.76 -3.75 2.29
CA VAL A 69 -7.94 -2.94 2.63
C VAL A 69 -8.68 -3.60 3.80
N PHE A 70 -8.86 -2.85 4.87
CA PHE A 70 -9.60 -3.27 6.07
C PHE A 70 -10.84 -2.38 6.25
N PRO A 71 -12.01 -2.88 6.72
CA PRO A 71 -12.28 -4.23 7.23
C PRO A 71 -12.56 -5.29 6.15
N ASP A 72 -12.56 -4.90 4.87
CA ASP A 72 -12.91 -5.79 3.76
C ASP A 72 -11.97 -7.02 3.63
N ALA A 73 -10.81 -7.00 4.30
CA ALA A 73 -9.80 -8.06 4.33
C ALA A 73 -9.30 -8.47 2.93
N VAL A 74 -9.27 -7.51 2.00
CA VAL A 74 -8.83 -7.71 0.62
C VAL A 74 -7.37 -7.32 0.47
N LEU A 75 -6.56 -8.25 -0.04
CA LEU A 75 -5.19 -7.99 -0.46
C LEU A 75 -5.16 -7.80 -1.99
N LEU A 76 -4.84 -6.59 -2.43
CA LEU A 76 -4.58 -6.28 -3.84
C LEU A 76 -3.09 -6.46 -4.12
N SER A 77 -2.77 -7.20 -5.17
CA SER A 77 -1.40 -7.51 -5.61
C SER A 77 -1.21 -7.11 -7.08
N CYS A 78 0.04 -6.81 -7.47
CA CYS A 78 0.42 -6.46 -8.85
C CYS A 78 -0.34 -5.27 -9.50
N TYR A 79 -0.91 -4.34 -8.73
CA TYR A 79 -1.59 -3.18 -9.32
C TYR A 79 -0.57 -2.19 -9.91
N GLN A 80 -0.61 -2.00 -11.23
CA GLN A 80 0.08 -0.90 -11.89
C GLN A 80 -0.92 0.24 -12.10
N PRO A 81 -0.70 1.43 -11.51
CA PRO A 81 -1.49 2.59 -11.88
C PRO A 81 -1.22 2.91 -13.36
N GLY A 82 -2.28 2.86 -14.18
CA GLY A 82 -2.25 3.31 -15.57
C GLY A 82 -2.08 4.81 -15.70
#